data_AF-A0A1I9YCQ5-F1
#
_entry.id   AF-A0A1I9YCQ5-F1
#
_cell.length_a   1.000
_cell.length_b   1.000
_cell.length_c   1.000
_cell.angle_alpha   90.00
_cell.angle_beta   90.00
_cell.angle_gamma   90.00
#
_symmetry.space_group_name_H-M   'P 1'
#
loop_
_entity.id
_entity.type
_entity.pdbx_description
1 polymer ?
#
loop_
_entity_poly.entity_id
_entity_poly.type
_entity_poly.pdbx_seq_one_letter_code
_entity_poly.pdbx_strand_id
1 'polypeptide(L)'
;MKVCELVALLQGVDPHSTVLFLEDYSDLSETDEILDVIVPDQPWTYETGRCGRELYSVRYPETFEQRSEADGYRDVVHTAERVVLLVNGVSNFRRMSLPERPHR
;
A
#
# COMPACT_ATOMS: atom_id res chain seq x y z
N MET A 1 9.31 13.62 -8.10
CA MET A 1 9.58 14.13 -6.76
C MET A 1 11.08 14.12 -6.49
N LYS A 2 11.63 15.21 -5.96
CA LYS A 2 12.99 15.25 -5.41
C LYS A 2 13.04 14.59 -4.04
N VAL A 3 14.23 14.15 -3.63
CA VAL A 3 14.44 13.56 -2.29
C VAL A 3 14.01 14.49 -1.16
N CYS A 4 14.33 15.79 -1.24
CA CYS A 4 13.94 16.75 -0.20
C CYS A 4 12.41 16.90 -0.07
N GLU A 5 11.68 16.81 -1.19
CA GLU A 5 10.22 16.88 -1.22
C GLU A 5 9.62 15.61 -0.60
N LEU A 6 10.16 14.44 -0.96
CA LEU A 6 9.77 13.16 -0.38
C LEU A 6 10.00 13.15 1.14
N VAL A 7 11.19 13.57 1.59
CA VAL A 7 11.52 13.64 3.01
C VAL A 7 10.57 14.59 3.74
N ALA A 8 10.24 15.75 3.15
CA ALA A 8 9.29 16.68 3.73
C ALA A 8 7.87 16.07 3.87
N LEU A 9 7.42 15.29 2.87
CA LEU A 9 6.13 14.60 2.92
C LEU A 9 6.10 13.48 3.97
N LEU A 10 7.24 12.83 4.23
CA LEU A 10 7.37 11.74 5.20
C LEU A 10 7.68 12.22 6.63
N GLN A 11 7.95 13.51 6.84
CA GLN A 11 8.45 14.03 8.12
C GLN A 11 7.50 13.79 9.31
N GLY A 12 6.20 13.60 9.08
CA GLY A 12 5.18 13.31 10.10
C GLY A 12 4.64 11.88 10.07
N VAL A 13 5.19 11.02 9.22
CA VAL A 13 4.72 9.64 9.08
C VAL A 13 5.38 8.76 10.14
N ASP A 14 4.64 7.76 10.62
CA ASP A 14 5.19 6.74 11.52
C ASP A 14 6.41 6.06 10.86
N PRO A 15 7.61 6.15 11.46
CA PRO A 15 8.84 5.61 10.88
C PRO A 15 8.85 4.08 10.78
N HIS A 16 7.91 3.39 11.42
CA HIS A 16 7.72 1.94 11.29
C HIS A 16 6.72 1.56 10.19
N SER A 17 6.22 2.54 9.42
CA SER A 17 5.32 2.27 8.29
C SER A 17 6.06 1.57 7.15
N THR A 18 5.40 0.62 6.50
CA THR A 18 5.91 0.00 5.27
C THR A 18 5.67 0.91 4.08
N VAL A 19 6.70 1.14 3.26
CA VAL A 19 6.56 1.85 2.00
C VAL A 19 6.17 0.86 0.90
N LEU A 20 5.04 1.09 0.26
CA LEU A 20 4.52 0.31 -0.86
C LEU A 20 4.61 1.14 -2.13
N PHE A 21 5.06 0.52 -3.22
CA PHE A 21 5.05 1.11 -4.54
C PHE A 21 3.88 0.51 -5.33
N LEU A 22 2.97 1.37 -5.79
CA LEU A 22 1.90 0.97 -6.70
C LEU A 22 2.44 1.09 -8.13
N GLU A 23 3.00 0.00 -8.61
CA GLU A 23 3.53 -0.12 -9.97
C GLU A 23 2.37 -0.11 -10.98
N ASP A 24 2.33 0.88 -11.86
CA ASP A 24 1.71 0.71 -13.18
C ASP A 24 2.66 -0.20 -13.97
N TYR A 25 2.20 -1.38 -14.41
CA TYR A 25 2.97 -2.44 -15.08
C TYR A 25 4.27 -1.94 -15.71
N SER A 26 5.45 -2.29 -15.17
CA SER A 26 6.71 -1.77 -15.73
C SER A 26 7.89 -2.73 -15.73
N ASP A 27 8.59 -2.80 -16.87
CA ASP A 27 9.90 -3.43 -17.03
C ASP A 27 11.02 -2.40 -16.73
N LEU A 28 12.29 -2.82 -16.62
CA LEU A 28 13.42 -1.97 -16.19
C LEU A 28 13.66 -0.68 -17.02
N SER A 29 13.06 -0.56 -18.21
CA SER A 29 13.06 0.67 -19.03
C SER A 29 12.04 1.72 -18.58
N GLU A 30 11.19 1.40 -17.62
CA GLU A 30 10.02 2.18 -17.19
C GLU A 30 10.17 2.66 -15.74
N THR A 31 11.39 3.06 -15.37
CA THR A 31 11.60 3.77 -14.11
C THR A 31 10.97 5.16 -14.21
N ASP A 32 9.87 5.36 -13.49
CA ASP A 32 9.15 6.63 -13.47
C ASP A 32 9.40 7.46 -12.19
N GLU A 33 9.22 8.76 -12.34
CA GLU A 33 9.26 9.70 -11.23
C GLU A 33 8.03 9.53 -10.31
N ILE A 34 8.25 9.42 -8.99
CA ILE A 34 7.14 9.41 -8.01
C ILE A 34 6.35 10.72 -8.16
N LEU A 35 5.05 10.59 -8.42
CA LEU A 35 4.11 11.70 -8.57
C LEU A 35 3.47 12.08 -7.24
N ASP A 36 3.12 11.09 -6.40
CA ASP A 36 2.40 11.34 -5.15
C ASP A 36 2.80 10.37 -4.04
N VAL A 37 2.60 10.84 -2.80
CA VAL A 37 2.80 10.06 -1.56
C VAL A 37 1.49 10.08 -0.80
N ILE A 38 0.89 8.92 -0.62
CA ILE A 38 -0.38 8.77 0.09
C ILE A 38 -0.12 8.08 1.42
N VAL A 39 -0.61 8.68 2.50
CA VAL A 39 -0.53 8.13 3.86
C VAL A 39 -1.97 7.83 4.31
N PRO A 40 -2.41 6.56 4.29
CA PRO A 40 -3.73 6.20 4.75
C PRO A 40 -3.93 6.50 6.24
N ASP A 41 -5.10 7.04 6.60
CA ASP A 41 -5.43 7.36 8.00
C ASP A 41 -5.57 6.09 8.87
N GLN A 42 -6.01 5.00 8.24
CA GLN A 42 -6.23 3.70 8.89
C GLN A 42 -5.11 2.71 8.56
N PRO A 43 -4.76 1.81 9.50
CA PRO A 43 -3.79 0.77 9.22
C PRO A 43 -4.38 -0.21 8.21
N TRP A 44 -3.52 -0.77 7.36
CA TRP A 44 -3.90 -1.83 6.45
C TRP A 44 -3.76 -3.19 7.12
N THR A 45 -4.47 -4.17 6.59
CA THR A 45 -4.25 -5.57 6.95
C THR A 45 -3.08 -6.10 6.13
N TYR A 46 -2.06 -6.63 6.81
CA TYR A 46 -1.03 -7.47 6.23
C TYR A 46 -1.36 -8.93 6.52
N GLU A 47 -1.55 -9.69 5.46
CA GLU A 47 -1.85 -11.11 5.51
C GLU A 47 -0.66 -11.90 4.97
N THR A 48 -0.25 -12.91 5.71
CA THR A 48 0.72 -13.90 5.25
C THR A 48 0.16 -15.29 5.42
N GLY A 49 0.53 -16.21 4.55
CA GLY A 49 0.12 -17.60 4.70
C GLY A 49 0.69 -18.48 3.61
N ARG A 50 0.08 -19.66 3.46
CA ARG A 50 0.36 -20.58 2.37
C ARG A 50 -0.87 -20.79 1.53
N CYS A 51 -0.72 -20.71 0.21
CA CYS A 51 -1.72 -21.16 -0.75
C CYS A 51 -1.13 -22.35 -1.51
N GLY A 52 -1.68 -23.55 -1.27
CA GLY A 52 -1.06 -24.78 -1.76
C GLY A 52 0.34 -25.01 -1.18
N ARG A 53 1.39 -24.91 -2.00
CA ARG A 53 2.80 -25.05 -1.58
C ARG A 53 3.55 -23.72 -1.51
N GLU A 54 2.93 -22.64 -1.96
CA GLU A 54 3.58 -21.34 -2.06
C GLU A 54 3.26 -20.48 -0.85
N LEU A 55 4.27 -19.77 -0.38
CA LEU A 55 4.09 -18.70 0.60
C LEU A 55 3.57 -17.47 -0.13
N TYR A 56 2.60 -16.79 0.45
CA TYR A 56 2.11 -15.53 -0.07
C TYR A 56 2.05 -14.48 1.03
N SER A 57 2.07 -13.23 0.59
CA SER A 57 1.87 -12.07 1.44
C SER A 57 1.10 -11.01 0.67
N VAL A 58 0.08 -10.41 1.28
CA VAL A 58 -0.76 -9.39 0.64
C VAL A 58 -1.13 -8.29 1.63
N ARG A 59 -1.34 -7.08 1.14
CA ARG A 59 -1.78 -5.93 1.93
C ARG A 59 -3.04 -5.33 1.33
N TYR A 60 -4.02 -5.03 2.16
CA TYR A 60 -5.28 -4.43 1.72
C TYR A 60 -5.88 -3.50 2.80
N PRO A 61 -6.66 -2.49 2.40
CA PRO A 61 -7.20 -1.48 3.31
C PRO A 61 -8.39 -1.96 4.16
N GLU A 62 -9.07 -3.06 3.80
CA GLU A 62 -10.23 -3.54 4.54
C GLU A 62 -9.89 -4.30 5.84
N THR A 63 -10.81 -4.23 6.82
CA THR A 63 -10.87 -5.17 7.95
C THR A 63 -11.43 -6.50 7.48
N PHE A 64 -10.69 -7.57 7.77
CA PHE A 64 -10.76 -8.89 7.14
C PHE A 64 -12.03 -9.74 7.41
N GLU A 65 -12.34 -10.62 6.44
CA GLU A 65 -13.21 -11.81 6.58
C GLU A 65 -12.38 -13.10 6.44
N GLN A 66 -12.58 -14.07 7.35
CA GLN A 66 -11.78 -15.30 7.44
C GLN A 66 -11.79 -16.17 6.18
N ARG A 67 -10.65 -16.21 5.46
CA ARG A 67 -10.39 -17.19 4.39
C ARG A 67 -10.39 -18.60 4.96
N SER A 68 -11.10 -19.51 4.30
CA SER A 68 -11.30 -20.86 4.79
C SER A 68 -10.20 -21.83 4.31
N GLU A 69 -9.88 -22.84 5.11
CA GLU A 69 -8.97 -23.93 4.67
C GLU A 69 -9.51 -24.69 3.45
N ALA A 70 -10.82 -24.63 3.22
CA ALA A 70 -11.47 -25.23 2.05
C ALA A 70 -11.02 -24.59 0.73
N ASP A 71 -10.54 -23.33 0.80
CA ASP A 71 -10.04 -22.57 -0.36
C ASP A 71 -8.53 -22.80 -0.59
N GLY A 72 -7.90 -23.74 0.14
CA GLY A 72 -6.49 -24.09 -0.02
C GLY A 72 -5.50 -23.20 0.73
N TYR A 73 -6.00 -22.25 1.53
CA TYR A 73 -5.21 -21.38 2.38
C TYR A 73 -4.90 -22.04 3.73
N ARG A 74 -3.64 -21.97 4.17
CA ARG A 74 -3.16 -22.54 5.43
C ARG A 74 -2.23 -21.58 6.13
N ASP A 75 -2.13 -21.73 7.45
CA ASP A 75 -1.24 -20.94 8.31
C ASP A 75 -1.40 -19.42 8.10
N VAL A 76 -2.64 -18.98 7.85
CA VAL A 76 -2.94 -17.57 7.55
C VAL A 76 -2.85 -16.75 8.83
N VAL A 77 -2.06 -15.69 8.79
CA VAL A 77 -1.86 -14.73 9.89
C VAL A 77 -2.16 -13.32 9.39
N HIS A 78 -2.89 -12.56 10.20
CA HIS A 78 -3.22 -11.16 9.96
C HIS A 78 -2.56 -10.26 10.99
N THR A 79 -1.96 -9.19 10.51
CA THR A 79 -1.43 -8.11 11.35
C THR A 79 -1.84 -6.77 10.79
N ALA A 80 -2.24 -5.84 11.66
CA ALA A 80 -2.47 -4.47 11.24
C ALA A 80 -1.12 -3.74 11.10
N GLU A 81 -0.87 -3.09 9.96
CA GLU A 81 0.35 -2.31 9.72
C GLU A 81 0.04 -0.91 9.19
N ARG A 82 0.91 0.06 9.50
CA ARG A 82 0.87 1.37 8.87
C ARG A 82 1.60 1.30 7.54
N VAL A 83 1.05 1.95 6.52
CA VAL A 83 1.64 1.95 5.17
C VAL A 83 1.78 3.35 4.62
N VAL A 84 2.69 3.50 3.67
CA VAL A 84 2.83 4.67 2.80
C VAL A 84 2.79 4.19 1.37
N LEU A 85 1.97 4.81 0.53
CA LEU A 85 1.91 4.47 -0.89
C LEU A 85 2.70 5.51 -1.69
N LEU A 86 3.64 5.04 -2.50
CA LEU A 86 4.29 5.81 -3.54
C LEU A 86 3.61 5.49 -4.86
N VAL A 87 3.23 6.53 -5.61
CA VAL A 87 2.46 6.39 -6.84
C VAL A 87 3.19 7.09 -7.98
N ASN A 88 3.38 6.40 -9.10
CA ASN A 88 3.99 6.93 -10.34
C ASN A 88 2.95 7.37 -11.40
N GLY A 89 1.64 7.30 -11.11
CA GLY A 89 0.55 7.65 -12.03
C GLY A 89 -0.67 8.29 -11.34
N VAL A 90 -1.68 8.67 -12.13
CA VAL A 90 -3.01 9.07 -11.61
C VAL A 90 -3.72 7.85 -11.05
N SER A 91 -3.51 7.57 -9.76
CA SER A 91 -4.21 6.49 -9.08
C SER A 91 -5.61 6.92 -8.65
N ASN A 92 -6.59 6.04 -8.89
CA ASN A 92 -7.96 6.18 -8.36
C ASN A 92 -8.02 6.20 -6.83
N PHE A 93 -6.91 5.94 -6.13
CA PHE A 93 -6.82 5.98 -4.67
C PHE A 93 -7.22 7.35 -4.09
N ARG A 94 -6.97 8.45 -4.83
CA ARG A 94 -7.43 9.80 -4.44
C ARG A 94 -8.95 9.92 -4.25
N ARG A 95 -9.77 9.02 -4.80
CA ARG A 95 -11.25 9.06 -4.65
C ARG A 95 -11.78 8.45 -3.36
N MET A 96 -10.99 7.65 -2.63
CA MET A 96 -11.54 6.84 -1.55
C MET A 96 -11.41 7.45 -0.16
N SER A 97 -10.61 8.51 0.07
CA SER A 97 -10.30 8.91 1.46
C SER A 97 -9.93 10.37 1.75
N LEU A 98 -10.13 11.37 0.88
CA LEU A 98 -9.85 12.77 1.24
C LEU A 98 -10.93 13.76 0.76
N PRO A 99 -11.29 14.78 1.57
CA PRO A 99 -12.09 15.90 1.09
C PRO A 99 -11.33 16.64 -0.02
N GLU A 100 -12.03 16.97 -1.11
CA GLU A 100 -11.48 17.73 -2.22
C GLU A 100 -10.79 19.00 -1.71
N ARG A 101 -9.50 19.16 -1.99
CA ARG A 101 -8.86 20.46 -1.81
C ARG A 101 -9.48 21.42 -2.83
N PRO A 102 -9.93 22.62 -2.43
CA PRO A 102 -10.48 23.58 -3.36
C PRO A 102 -9.38 24.02 -4.33
N HIS A 103 -9.67 23.91 -5.62
CA HIS A 103 -8.84 24.44 -6.70
C HIS A 103 -8.57 25.93 -6.46
N ARG A 104 -7.30 26.33 -6.52
CA ARG A 104 -6.87 27.70 -6.77
C ARG A 104 -6.23 27.76 -8.15
#